data_AF-A0A9X3JVA3-F1
#
_entry.id   AF-A0A9X3JVA3-F1
#
_cell.length_a   1.000
_cell.length_b   1.000
_cell.length_c   1.000
_cell.angle_alpha   90.00
_cell.angle_beta   90.00
_cell.angle_gamma   90.00
#
_symmetry.space_group_name_H-M   'P 1'
#
loop_
_entity.id
_entity.type
_entity.pdbx_description
1 polymer ?
#
loop_
_entity_poly.entity_id
_entity_poly.type
_entity_poly.pdbx_seq_one_letter_code
_entity_poly.pdbx_strand_id
1 'polypeptide(L)'
;MNRPSRHTDTADATDAAPPVLSSLLHARPAQAPVTVTLLAINILVFLAMLLNGGSLWHGSTAVPLEWGANFGPATQDGQWWRLGSALFLHFGVIHLALNMWALWDVGRLIEQLFGRWRFIALYLGSGVIGNLLSLAIQGNQAVSGGASGAIFSLYGALLVFLLRERRQVDPGEFRWLFGAASAFIVLALVMGSLVPGIDNAAHLGGLVAGALWGLVLARRWTHRSPHPRATRAIAAAVLVAATTALVVNIPAPSYRLGEELRARQAISQFLQQDQRISQQWETILGQGQKDKLSFDQLAGRIDDTVTTPYQQSFEQLSGLHLDAAAPSAPALEALRAYAARRTDASQAMAEGLRDRDAEKFRKALESARQAPEWVRGTVGAASDDGTGAAVPPGATPGQ
;
A
#
# COMPACT_ATOMS: atom_id res chain seq x y z
N MET A 1 2.21 -18.76 84.02
CA MET A 1 1.44 -18.33 82.83
C MET A 1 2.43 -18.08 81.70
N ASN A 2 2.60 -19.09 80.83
CA ASN A 2 3.46 -19.04 79.65
C ASN A 2 2.77 -18.25 78.53
N ARG A 3 3.42 -17.20 78.02
CA ARG A 3 3.04 -16.54 76.77
C ARG A 3 3.88 -17.18 75.66
N PRO A 4 3.29 -17.87 74.67
CA PRO A 4 4.06 -18.39 73.55
C PRO A 4 4.42 -17.25 72.60
N SER A 5 5.71 -17.17 72.27
CA SER A 5 6.24 -16.34 71.19
C SER A 5 5.59 -16.76 69.86
N ARG A 6 4.93 -15.82 69.18
CA ARG A 6 4.58 -15.99 67.77
C ARG A 6 5.88 -15.96 66.98
N HIS A 7 6.42 -17.13 66.67
CA HIS A 7 7.20 -17.29 65.46
C HIS A 7 6.26 -17.00 64.28
N THR A 8 6.35 -15.79 63.75
CA THR A 8 5.88 -15.52 62.40
C THR A 8 6.82 -16.28 61.47
N ASP A 9 6.37 -17.44 60.99
CA ASP A 9 6.91 -18.10 59.82
C ASP A 9 6.78 -17.13 58.62
N THR A 10 7.79 -16.26 58.46
CA THR A 10 8.13 -15.72 57.15
C THR A 10 8.92 -16.80 56.43
N ALA A 11 8.25 -17.91 56.12
CA ALA A 11 8.74 -18.88 55.15
C ALA A 11 8.69 -18.18 53.78
N ASP A 12 9.80 -17.53 53.47
CA ASP A 12 10.40 -17.38 52.15
C ASP A 12 9.44 -17.49 50.95
N ALA A 13 8.79 -16.38 50.60
CA ALA A 13 8.13 -16.22 49.30
C ALA A 13 9.14 -16.09 48.13
N THR A 14 10.39 -16.50 48.30
CA THR A 14 11.50 -16.21 47.37
C THR A 14 11.85 -17.35 46.40
N ASP A 15 11.20 -18.52 46.51
CA ASP A 15 11.57 -19.71 45.71
C ASP A 15 10.37 -20.36 44.97
N ALA A 16 9.39 -19.56 44.55
CA ALA A 16 8.39 -20.04 43.60
C ALA A 16 9.08 -20.38 42.28
N ALA A 17 8.97 -21.65 41.85
CA ALA A 17 9.53 -22.11 40.58
C ALA A 17 9.03 -21.21 39.42
N PRO A 18 9.91 -20.88 38.44
CA PRO A 18 9.49 -20.08 37.29
C PRO A 18 8.29 -20.74 36.61
N PRO A 19 7.28 -19.97 36.18
CA PRO A 19 6.13 -20.54 35.51
C PRO A 19 6.57 -21.26 34.23
N VAL A 20 6.02 -22.45 34.01
CA VAL A 20 6.33 -23.31 32.86
C VAL A 20 5.85 -22.61 31.58
N LEU A 21 6.73 -22.35 30.61
CA LEU A 21 6.37 -21.53 29.44
C LEU A 21 5.31 -22.21 28.58
N SER A 22 5.38 -23.54 28.48
CA SER A 22 4.38 -24.33 27.76
C SER A 22 2.97 -24.21 28.36
N SER A 23 2.84 -23.92 29.67
CA SER A 23 1.53 -23.67 30.27
C SER A 23 0.87 -22.39 29.75
N LEU A 24 1.67 -21.37 29.38
CA LEU A 24 1.18 -20.12 28.81
C LEU A 24 0.65 -20.30 27.38
N LEU A 25 1.16 -21.27 26.63
CA LEU A 25 0.64 -21.60 25.29
C LEU A 25 -0.77 -22.22 25.33
N HIS A 26 -1.06 -22.94 26.41
CA HIS A 26 -2.35 -23.61 26.65
C HIS A 26 -3.31 -22.75 27.49
N ALA A 27 -2.90 -21.52 27.82
CA ALA A 27 -3.72 -20.56 28.56
C ALA A 27 -5.04 -20.24 27.84
N ARG A 28 -6.08 -19.97 28.62
CA ARG A 28 -7.41 -19.63 28.09
C ARG A 28 -7.34 -18.35 27.25
N PRO A 29 -8.13 -18.23 26.16
CA PRO A 29 -8.13 -17.03 25.31
C PRO A 29 -8.38 -15.71 26.06
N ALA A 30 -9.17 -15.73 27.14
CA ALA A 30 -9.41 -14.57 28.00
C ALA A 30 -8.14 -13.99 28.66
N GLN A 31 -7.02 -14.72 28.65
CA GLN A 31 -5.74 -14.27 29.20
C GLN A 31 -4.87 -13.52 28.16
N ALA A 32 -5.31 -13.45 26.90
CA ALA A 32 -4.66 -12.71 25.82
C ALA A 32 -5.67 -11.86 25.01
N PRO A 33 -6.35 -10.88 25.66
CA PRO A 33 -7.43 -10.11 25.04
C PRO A 33 -6.96 -9.26 23.86
N VAL A 34 -5.72 -8.74 23.87
CA VAL A 34 -5.22 -7.92 22.75
C VAL A 34 -5.01 -8.78 21.52
N THR A 35 -4.42 -9.97 21.68
CA THR A 35 -4.23 -10.93 20.59
C THR A 35 -5.57 -11.26 19.94
N VAL A 36 -6.58 -11.62 20.73
CA VAL A 36 -7.94 -11.91 20.23
C VAL A 36 -8.54 -10.70 19.52
N THR A 37 -8.35 -9.50 20.07
CA THR A 37 -8.85 -8.25 19.46
C THR A 37 -8.18 -7.98 18.12
N LEU A 38 -6.86 -8.16 18.00
CA LEU A 38 -6.14 -8.01 16.74
C LEU A 38 -6.60 -9.04 15.70
N LEU A 39 -6.82 -10.30 16.10
CA LEU A 39 -7.40 -11.31 15.21
C LEU A 39 -8.76 -10.84 14.67
N ALA A 40 -9.65 -10.40 15.55
CA ALA A 40 -10.97 -9.94 15.17
C ALA A 40 -10.90 -8.74 14.22
N ILE A 41 -10.06 -7.74 14.51
CA ILE A 41 -9.85 -6.56 13.64
C ILE A 41 -9.39 -6.99 12.25
N ASN A 42 -8.37 -7.85 12.15
CA ASN A 42 -7.84 -8.30 10.86
C ASN A 42 -8.88 -9.05 10.03
N ILE A 43 -9.67 -9.92 10.67
CA ILE A 43 -10.76 -10.65 10.00
C ILE A 43 -11.84 -9.68 9.52
N LEU A 44 -12.28 -8.75 10.37
CA LEU A 44 -13.32 -7.77 10.03
C LEU A 44 -12.89 -6.83 8.91
N VAL A 45 -11.64 -6.35 8.95
CA VAL A 45 -11.07 -5.52 7.89
C VAL A 45 -11.00 -6.29 6.57
N PHE A 46 -10.55 -7.55 6.59
CA PHE A 46 -10.53 -8.37 5.39
C PHE A 46 -11.93 -8.62 4.81
N LEU A 47 -12.93 -8.90 5.65
CA LEU A 47 -14.32 -9.04 5.21
C LEU A 47 -14.83 -7.73 4.60
N ALA A 48 -14.53 -6.58 5.19
CA ALA A 48 -14.90 -5.28 4.64
C ALA A 48 -14.23 -5.02 3.28
N MET A 49 -12.96 -5.41 3.11
CA MET A 49 -12.27 -5.34 1.82
C MET A 49 -12.96 -6.21 0.75
N LEU A 50 -13.39 -7.44 1.09
CA LEU A 50 -14.13 -8.30 0.16
C LEU A 50 -15.44 -7.66 -0.30
N LEU A 51 -16.17 -7.01 0.61
CA LEU A 51 -17.40 -6.29 0.28
C LEU A 51 -17.16 -5.07 -0.64
N ASN A 52 -15.93 -4.56 -0.72
CA ASN A 52 -15.52 -3.45 -1.57
C ASN A 52 -14.71 -3.91 -2.80
N GLY A 53 -14.92 -5.15 -3.26
CA GLY A 53 -14.29 -5.68 -4.48
C GLY A 53 -12.93 -6.33 -4.26
N GLY A 54 -12.51 -6.53 -3.01
CA GLY A 54 -11.31 -7.30 -2.66
C GLY A 54 -11.41 -8.76 -3.12
N SER A 55 -10.27 -9.36 -3.45
CA SER A 55 -10.20 -10.75 -3.91
C SER A 55 -9.97 -11.72 -2.76
N LEU A 56 -10.60 -12.90 -2.82
CA LEU A 56 -10.28 -14.04 -1.95
C LEU A 56 -8.89 -14.61 -2.24
N TRP A 57 -8.44 -14.49 -3.48
CA TRP A 57 -7.16 -15.02 -3.98
C TRP A 57 -6.16 -13.90 -4.20
N HIS A 58 -4.87 -14.23 -4.07
CA HIS A 58 -3.80 -13.29 -4.32
C HIS A 58 -3.82 -12.85 -5.79
N GLY A 59 -3.97 -11.56 -6.06
CA GLY A 59 -4.00 -11.07 -7.45
C GLY A 59 -4.21 -9.58 -7.65
N SER A 60 -5.10 -8.94 -6.89
CA SER A 60 -5.36 -7.49 -7.01
C SER A 60 -4.75 -6.70 -5.85
N THR A 61 -4.01 -5.64 -6.18
CA THR A 61 -3.44 -4.67 -5.24
C THR A 61 -4.27 -3.38 -5.15
N ALA A 62 -5.28 -3.21 -6.02
CA ALA A 62 -6.08 -1.99 -6.11
C ALA A 62 -6.85 -1.71 -4.80
N VAL A 63 -7.67 -2.65 -4.35
CA VAL A 63 -8.44 -2.50 -3.11
C VAL A 63 -7.52 -2.35 -1.88
N PRO A 64 -6.48 -3.19 -1.67
CA PRO A 64 -5.51 -2.94 -0.60
C PRO A 64 -4.89 -1.53 -0.65
N LEU A 65 -4.52 -1.04 -1.83
CA LEU A 65 -3.95 0.29 -1.99
C LEU A 65 -4.93 1.40 -1.60
N GLU A 66 -6.18 1.31 -2.03
CA GLU A 66 -7.24 2.26 -1.63
C GLU A 66 -7.47 2.27 -0.11
N TRP A 67 -7.42 1.09 0.51
CA TRP A 67 -7.64 0.90 1.94
C TRP A 67 -6.44 1.24 2.82
N GLY A 68 -5.31 1.65 2.23
CA GLY A 68 -4.16 2.12 2.99
C GLY A 68 -2.99 1.15 3.06
N ALA A 69 -2.82 0.26 2.07
CA ALA A 69 -1.61 -0.54 1.96
C ALA A 69 -0.39 0.38 1.81
N ASN A 70 0.76 -0.11 2.26
CA ASN A 70 2.00 0.63 2.21
C ASN A 70 2.48 0.66 0.76
N PHE A 71 2.65 1.86 0.21
CA PHE A 71 3.10 2.05 -1.15
C PHE A 71 3.87 3.37 -1.22
N GLY A 72 5.14 3.30 -1.60
CA GLY A 72 6.05 4.45 -1.58
C GLY A 72 5.51 5.75 -2.17
N PRO A 73 4.99 5.74 -3.42
CA PRO A 73 4.41 6.91 -4.07
C PRO A 73 3.21 7.51 -3.34
N ALA A 74 2.50 6.72 -2.52
CA ALA A 74 1.39 7.18 -1.71
C ALA A 74 1.83 7.63 -0.32
N THR A 75 2.62 6.79 0.36
CA THR A 75 3.08 7.02 1.73
C THR A 75 3.93 8.28 1.82
N GLN A 76 4.83 8.49 0.84
CA GLN A 76 5.69 9.68 0.78
C GLN A 76 4.97 10.91 0.20
N ASP A 77 3.77 10.76 -0.36
CA ASP A 77 2.89 11.85 -0.81
C ASP A 77 1.91 12.29 0.31
N GLY A 78 2.42 12.33 1.55
CA GLY A 78 1.68 12.79 2.73
C GLY A 78 0.85 11.73 3.45
N GLN A 79 0.72 10.51 2.92
CA GLN A 79 -0.14 9.46 3.50
C GLN A 79 0.62 8.53 4.46
N TRP A 80 1.41 9.09 5.38
CA TRP A 80 2.24 8.34 6.34
C TRP A 80 1.47 7.37 7.25
N TRP A 81 0.17 7.61 7.43
CA TRP A 81 -0.74 6.70 8.15
C TRP A 81 -0.79 5.28 7.55
N ARG A 82 -0.42 5.14 6.26
CA ARG A 82 -0.30 3.86 5.56
C ARG A 82 0.65 2.87 6.23
N LEU A 83 1.70 3.37 6.89
CA LEU A 83 2.62 2.53 7.67
C LEU A 83 1.91 1.78 8.80
N GLY A 84 0.86 2.36 9.37
CA GLY A 84 0.05 1.75 10.41
C GLY A 84 -1.10 0.90 9.85
N SER A 85 -1.90 1.45 8.93
CA SER A 85 -3.05 0.74 8.37
C SER A 85 -2.65 -0.53 7.62
N ALA A 86 -1.51 -0.53 6.93
CA ALA A 86 -1.01 -1.69 6.19
C ALA A 86 -0.84 -2.94 7.07
N LEU A 87 -0.66 -2.80 8.40
CA LEU A 87 -0.58 -3.93 9.32
C LEU A 87 -1.87 -4.76 9.38
N PHE A 88 -2.99 -4.24 8.89
CA PHE A 88 -4.31 -4.87 8.97
C PHE A 88 -4.87 -5.35 7.63
N LEU A 89 -4.19 -5.04 6.52
CA LEU A 89 -4.68 -5.30 5.17
C LEU A 89 -4.10 -6.60 4.62
N HIS A 90 -4.96 -7.45 4.08
CA HIS A 90 -4.56 -8.77 3.59
C HIS A 90 -4.99 -8.95 2.13
N PHE A 91 -4.13 -9.60 1.34
CA PHE A 91 -4.25 -9.73 -0.12
C PHE A 91 -4.93 -11.05 -0.55
N GLY A 92 -5.48 -11.80 0.40
CA GLY A 92 -6.17 -13.06 0.13
C GLY A 92 -6.35 -13.91 1.39
N VAL A 93 -7.20 -14.92 1.28
CA VAL A 93 -7.64 -15.74 2.42
C VAL A 93 -6.51 -16.59 3.01
N ILE A 94 -5.62 -17.14 2.18
CA ILE A 94 -4.48 -17.92 2.65
C ILE A 94 -3.51 -17.01 3.41
N HIS A 95 -3.26 -15.80 2.88
CA HIS A 95 -2.39 -14.83 3.52
C HIS A 95 -2.97 -14.41 4.88
N LEU A 96 -4.27 -14.13 4.98
CA LEU A 96 -4.93 -13.86 6.26
C LEU A 96 -4.83 -15.06 7.21
N ALA A 97 -5.19 -16.26 6.76
CA ALA A 97 -5.24 -17.45 7.60
C ALA A 97 -3.88 -17.77 8.23
N LEU A 98 -2.80 -17.71 7.46
CA LEU A 98 -1.44 -17.94 7.95
C LEU A 98 -1.02 -16.88 8.97
N ASN A 99 -1.35 -15.60 8.75
CA ASN A 99 -1.10 -14.54 9.71
C ASN A 99 -1.90 -14.72 11.00
N MET A 100 -3.19 -15.06 10.91
CA MET A 100 -4.03 -15.24 12.09
C MET A 100 -3.60 -16.46 12.91
N TRP A 101 -3.17 -17.53 12.23
CA TRP A 101 -2.59 -18.70 12.88
C TRP A 101 -1.29 -18.34 13.62
N ALA A 102 -0.35 -17.68 12.95
CA ALA A 102 0.91 -17.27 13.58
C ALA A 102 0.69 -16.27 14.73
N LEU A 103 -0.19 -15.28 14.54
CA LEU A 103 -0.55 -14.30 15.58
C LEU A 103 -1.21 -14.97 16.78
N TRP A 104 -2.08 -15.95 16.56
CA TRP A 104 -2.69 -16.72 17.64
C TRP A 104 -1.65 -17.50 18.45
N ASP A 105 -0.68 -18.10 17.77
CA ASP A 105 0.36 -18.91 18.40
C ASP A 105 1.32 -18.04 19.24
N VAL A 106 2.08 -17.16 18.58
CA VAL A 106 3.11 -16.35 19.27
C VAL A 106 2.51 -15.20 20.07
N GLY A 107 1.38 -14.64 19.61
CA GLY A 107 0.76 -13.46 20.22
C GLY A 107 0.29 -13.72 21.64
N ARG A 108 -0.40 -14.84 21.88
CA ARG A 108 -0.88 -15.21 23.22
C ARG A 108 0.27 -15.39 24.20
N LEU A 109 1.37 -16.01 23.75
CA LEU A 109 2.56 -16.18 24.57
C LEU A 109 3.18 -14.82 24.92
N ILE A 110 3.44 -13.98 23.92
CA ILE A 110 4.13 -12.69 24.14
C ILE A 110 3.25 -11.70 24.92
N GLU A 111 1.94 -11.71 24.73
CA GLU A 111 1.02 -10.89 25.52
C GLU A 111 1.06 -11.25 27.00
N GLN A 112 1.14 -12.53 27.34
CA GLN A 112 1.29 -12.97 28.72
C GLN A 112 2.67 -12.64 29.29
N LEU A 113 3.74 -12.77 28.48
CA LEU A 113 5.11 -12.46 28.91
C LEU A 113 5.33 -10.95 29.17
N PHE A 114 4.79 -10.07 28.32
CA PHE A 114 5.04 -8.63 28.37
C PHE A 114 3.90 -7.82 28.98
N GLY A 115 2.69 -8.38 28.99
CA GLY A 115 1.44 -7.72 29.34
C GLY A 115 0.89 -6.87 28.18
N ARG A 116 -0.43 -6.69 28.17
CA ARG A 116 -1.22 -5.99 27.14
C ARG A 116 -0.58 -4.73 26.53
N TRP A 117 -0.15 -3.78 27.35
CA TRP A 117 0.30 -2.47 26.85
C TRP A 117 1.68 -2.54 26.18
N ARG A 118 2.57 -3.41 26.68
CA ARG A 118 3.88 -3.64 26.05
C ARG A 118 3.73 -4.47 24.81
N PHE A 119 2.81 -5.42 24.80
CA PHE A 119 2.46 -6.17 23.61
C PHE A 119 1.97 -5.25 22.48
N ILE A 120 1.06 -4.31 22.78
CA ILE A 120 0.58 -3.32 21.79
C ILE A 120 1.74 -2.48 21.27
N ALA A 121 2.57 -1.93 22.15
CA ALA A 121 3.71 -1.09 21.76
C ALA A 121 4.73 -1.88 20.92
N LEU A 122 5.01 -3.12 21.32
CA LEU A 122 5.85 -4.05 20.57
C LEU A 122 5.25 -4.28 19.18
N TYR A 123 4.04 -4.84 19.10
CA TYR A 123 3.40 -5.21 17.84
C TYR A 123 3.27 -4.04 16.85
N LEU A 124 2.65 -2.93 17.28
CA LEU A 124 2.42 -1.78 16.40
C LEU A 124 3.71 -1.02 16.10
N GLY A 125 4.52 -0.74 17.13
CA GLY A 125 5.73 0.06 16.99
C GLY A 125 6.78 -0.60 16.11
N SER A 126 7.04 -1.89 16.30
CA SER A 126 7.95 -2.63 15.42
C SER A 126 7.35 -2.89 14.04
N GLY A 127 6.02 -3.07 13.93
CA GLY A 127 5.35 -3.29 12.66
C GLY A 127 5.53 -2.08 11.73
N VAL A 128 5.36 -0.87 12.28
CA VAL A 128 5.63 0.38 11.57
C VAL A 128 7.10 0.47 11.14
N ILE A 129 8.06 0.08 12.00
CA ILE A 129 9.48 0.04 11.63
C ILE A 129 9.76 -1.00 10.53
N GLY A 130 9.08 -2.14 10.54
CA GLY A 130 9.11 -3.10 9.45
C GLY A 130 8.64 -2.47 8.13
N ASN A 131 7.51 -1.78 8.14
CA ASN A 131 6.99 -1.08 6.96
C ASN A 131 7.91 0.06 6.50
N LEU A 132 8.61 0.75 7.42
CA LEU A 132 9.65 1.72 7.08
C LEU A 132 10.84 1.05 6.37
N LEU A 133 11.31 -0.10 6.86
CA LEU A 133 12.40 -0.84 6.20
C LEU A 133 11.98 -1.32 4.81
N SER A 134 10.72 -1.74 4.66
CA SER A 134 10.16 -2.09 3.35
C SER A 134 10.24 -0.93 2.36
N LEU A 135 9.84 0.28 2.75
CA LEU A 135 9.99 1.47 1.90
C LEU A 135 11.44 1.75 1.52
N ALA A 136 12.36 1.61 2.48
CA ALA A 136 13.78 1.87 2.25
C ALA A 136 14.42 0.87 1.27
N ILE A 137 13.99 -0.40 1.27
CA ILE A 137 14.60 -1.47 0.47
C ILE A 137 13.88 -1.67 -0.87
N GLN A 138 12.55 -1.72 -0.88
CA GLN A 138 11.77 -2.06 -2.08
C GLN A 138 11.61 -0.90 -3.05
N GLY A 139 12.18 0.27 -2.73
CA GLY A 139 12.33 1.37 -3.69
C GLY A 139 11.01 1.88 -4.27
N ASN A 140 9.94 1.86 -3.47
CA ASN A 140 8.64 2.43 -3.81
C ASN A 140 7.87 1.72 -4.95
N GLN A 141 8.28 0.52 -5.37
CA GLN A 141 7.66 -0.15 -6.54
C GLN A 141 6.56 -1.17 -6.18
N ALA A 142 6.47 -1.60 -4.92
CA ALA A 142 5.53 -2.63 -4.51
C ALA A 142 4.50 -2.10 -3.52
N VAL A 143 3.26 -2.57 -3.67
CA VAL A 143 2.18 -2.40 -2.70
C VAL A 143 2.28 -3.54 -1.70
N SER A 144 2.48 -3.22 -0.42
CA SER A 144 2.62 -4.23 0.64
C SER A 144 1.68 -3.98 1.82
N GLY A 145 1.37 -5.06 2.53
CA GLY A 145 0.51 -5.03 3.70
C GLY A 145 0.34 -6.44 4.26
N GLY A 146 -0.07 -6.49 5.52
CA GLY A 146 -0.27 -7.71 6.28
C GLY A 146 0.26 -7.57 7.70
N ALA A 147 -0.29 -8.38 8.60
CA ALA A 147 0.14 -8.44 9.99
C ALA A 147 1.56 -9.00 10.17
N SER A 148 2.13 -9.63 9.14
CA SER A 148 3.33 -10.46 9.26
C SER A 148 4.57 -9.72 9.75
N GLY A 149 4.79 -8.46 9.36
CA GLY A 149 5.91 -7.67 9.88
C GLY A 149 5.82 -7.48 11.40
N ALA A 150 4.61 -7.20 11.90
CA ALA A 150 4.34 -7.12 13.33
C ALA A 150 4.40 -8.48 14.03
N ILE A 151 4.01 -9.58 13.36
CA ILE A 151 4.14 -10.94 13.92
C ILE A 151 5.61 -11.35 14.04
N PHE A 152 6.43 -11.06 13.02
CA PHE A 152 7.87 -11.33 13.05
C PHE A 152 8.55 -10.63 14.22
N SER A 153 8.05 -9.46 14.61
CA SER A 153 8.57 -8.77 15.79
C SER A 153 8.30 -9.51 17.10
N LEU A 154 7.17 -10.18 17.21
CA LEU A 154 6.84 -11.02 18.37
C LEU A 154 7.80 -12.19 18.46
N TYR A 155 8.14 -12.81 17.32
CA TYR A 155 9.19 -13.83 17.26
C TYR A 155 10.58 -13.27 17.61
N GLY A 156 10.93 -12.07 17.14
CA GLY A 156 12.18 -11.41 17.50
C GLY A 156 12.29 -11.15 19.01
N ALA A 157 11.22 -10.65 19.62
CA ALA A 157 11.12 -10.46 21.05
C ALA A 157 11.19 -11.79 21.82
N LEU A 158 10.55 -12.85 21.30
CA LEU A 158 10.60 -14.19 21.88
C LEU A 158 12.04 -14.75 21.91
N LEU A 159 12.76 -14.69 20.79
CA LEU A 159 14.14 -15.19 20.71
C LEU A 159 15.05 -14.47 21.70
N VAL A 160 14.95 -13.15 21.78
CA VAL A 160 15.71 -12.34 22.75
C VAL A 160 15.34 -12.70 24.19
N PHE A 161 14.05 -12.87 24.49
CA PHE A 161 13.59 -13.28 25.81
C PHE A 161 14.21 -14.63 26.20
N LEU A 162 14.12 -15.63 25.33
CA LEU A 162 14.65 -16.98 25.55
C LEU A 162 16.17 -16.96 25.77
N LEU A 163 16.91 -16.16 25.00
CA LEU A 163 18.36 -16.02 25.14
C LEU A 163 18.73 -15.34 26.47
N ARG A 164 18.02 -14.27 26.82
CA ARG A 164 18.26 -13.50 28.05
C ARG A 164 17.94 -14.31 29.31
N GLU A 165 16.87 -15.10 29.26
CA GLU A 165 16.38 -15.91 30.38
C GLU A 165 16.82 -17.39 30.24
N ARG A 166 17.88 -17.66 29.46
CA ARG A 166 18.35 -19.03 29.14
C ARG A 166 18.61 -19.91 30.36
N ARG A 167 19.06 -19.30 31.47
CA ARG A 167 19.36 -20.01 32.73
C ARG A 167 18.13 -20.20 33.62
N GLN A 168 17.03 -19.52 33.30
CA GLN A 168 15.80 -19.48 34.07
C GLN A 168 14.68 -20.30 33.40
N VAL A 169 14.80 -20.55 32.09
CA VAL A 169 13.87 -21.38 31.31
C VAL A 169 14.38 -22.82 31.28
N ASP A 170 13.46 -23.78 31.39
CA ASP A 170 13.77 -25.21 31.26
C ASP A 170 14.55 -25.49 29.95
N PRO A 171 15.64 -26.29 29.98
CA PRO A 171 16.42 -26.56 28.77
C PRO A 171 15.64 -27.22 27.63
N GLY A 172 14.65 -28.05 27.93
CA GLY A 172 13.77 -28.68 26.93
C GLY A 172 12.83 -27.66 26.30
N GLU A 173 12.17 -26.84 27.11
CA GLU A 173 11.30 -25.75 26.63
C GLU A 173 12.07 -24.75 25.79
N PHE A 174 13.28 -24.34 26.23
CA PHE A 174 14.15 -23.46 25.46
C PHE A 174 14.45 -24.05 24.09
N ARG A 175 14.89 -25.31 24.01
CA ARG A 175 15.25 -25.96 22.75
C ARG A 175 14.06 -26.04 21.80
N TRP A 176 12.90 -26.43 22.32
CA TRP A 176 11.69 -26.56 21.51
C TRP A 176 11.19 -25.21 21.01
N LEU A 177 11.01 -24.22 21.89
CA LEU A 177 10.53 -22.89 21.51
C LEU A 177 11.50 -22.15 20.59
N PHE A 178 12.80 -22.16 20.93
CA PHE A 178 13.81 -21.49 20.11
C PHE A 178 13.92 -22.14 18.73
N GLY A 179 13.88 -23.48 18.69
CA GLY A 179 13.89 -24.26 17.45
C GLY A 179 12.67 -23.99 16.59
N ALA A 180 11.46 -24.07 17.17
CA ALA A 180 10.20 -23.82 16.47
C ALA A 180 10.10 -22.37 15.95
N ALA A 181 10.44 -21.38 16.78
CA ALA A 181 10.47 -19.97 16.38
C ALA A 181 11.47 -19.73 15.24
N SER A 182 12.68 -20.28 15.35
CA SER A 182 13.70 -20.16 14.30
C SER A 182 13.27 -20.83 13.01
N ALA A 183 12.69 -22.03 13.09
CA ALA A 183 12.19 -22.76 11.92
C ALA A 183 11.05 -22.00 11.23
N PHE A 184 10.12 -21.44 12.00
CA PHE A 184 9.05 -20.58 11.45
C PHE A 184 9.61 -19.36 10.73
N ILE A 185 10.54 -18.62 11.36
CA ILE A 185 11.17 -17.44 10.74
C ILE A 185 11.83 -17.81 9.42
N VAL A 186 12.65 -18.87 9.41
CA VAL A 186 13.38 -19.31 8.21
C VAL A 186 12.39 -19.73 7.12
N LEU A 187 11.40 -20.55 7.45
CA LEU A 187 10.40 -21.00 6.49
C LEU A 187 9.62 -19.82 5.91
N ALA A 188 9.18 -18.88 6.75
CA ALA A 188 8.41 -17.73 6.31
C ALA A 188 9.24 -16.80 5.40
N LEU A 189 10.53 -16.57 5.69
CA LEU A 189 11.42 -15.81 4.81
C LEU A 189 11.69 -16.53 3.48
N VAL A 190 11.86 -17.85 3.51
CA VAL A 190 12.01 -18.66 2.28
C VAL A 190 10.74 -18.56 1.44
N MET A 191 9.56 -18.75 2.05
CA MET A 191 8.29 -18.59 1.36
C MET A 191 8.12 -17.17 0.82
N GLY A 192 8.56 -16.15 1.56
CA GLY A 192 8.49 -14.76 1.10
C GLY A 192 9.38 -14.45 -0.10
N SER A 193 10.46 -15.22 -0.28
CA SER A 193 11.29 -15.14 -1.49
C SER A 193 10.68 -15.90 -2.68
N LEU A 194 9.82 -16.88 -2.42
CA LEU A 194 9.21 -17.74 -3.44
C LEU A 194 7.83 -17.25 -3.91
N VAL A 195 7.11 -16.51 -3.06
CA VAL A 195 5.73 -16.08 -3.31
C VAL A 195 5.70 -14.55 -3.50
N PRO A 196 5.41 -14.06 -4.72
CA PRO A 196 5.25 -12.64 -4.97
C PRO A 196 4.20 -12.01 -4.05
N GLY A 197 4.44 -10.77 -3.60
CA GLY A 197 3.56 -10.03 -2.71
C GLY A 197 3.81 -10.27 -1.20
N ILE A 198 4.70 -11.18 -0.83
CA ILE A 198 5.18 -11.31 0.56
C ILE A 198 6.40 -10.39 0.77
N ASP A 199 6.31 -9.56 1.81
CA ASP A 199 7.29 -8.52 2.09
C ASP A 199 8.38 -8.98 3.08
N ASN A 200 9.47 -9.54 2.54
CA ASN A 200 10.62 -9.98 3.34
C ASN A 200 11.36 -8.81 4.02
N ALA A 201 11.31 -7.60 3.46
CA ALA A 201 11.93 -6.43 4.08
C ALA A 201 11.16 -6.03 5.35
N ALA A 202 9.82 -6.04 5.29
CA ALA A 202 8.97 -5.83 6.46
C ALA A 202 9.14 -6.94 7.50
N HIS A 203 9.31 -8.20 7.09
CA HIS A 203 9.59 -9.31 7.99
C HIS A 203 10.92 -9.12 8.74
N LEU A 204 11.99 -8.82 8.01
CA LEU A 204 13.32 -8.63 8.60
C LEU A 204 13.34 -7.40 9.52
N GLY A 205 12.74 -6.29 9.07
CA GLY A 205 12.65 -5.05 9.85
C GLY A 205 11.83 -5.25 11.11
N GLY A 206 10.69 -5.95 11.00
CA GLY A 206 9.86 -6.34 12.12
C GLY A 206 10.61 -7.24 13.11
N LEU A 207 11.34 -8.26 12.64
CA LEU A 207 12.13 -9.17 13.47
C LEU A 207 13.20 -8.43 14.28
N VAL A 208 14.00 -7.59 13.62
CA VAL A 208 15.09 -6.83 14.25
C VAL A 208 14.53 -5.78 15.19
N ALA A 209 13.52 -5.01 14.77
CA ALA A 209 12.85 -4.04 15.62
C ALA A 209 12.20 -4.72 16.84
N GLY A 210 11.58 -5.88 16.65
CA GLY A 210 10.98 -6.68 17.72
C GLY A 210 12.00 -7.19 18.73
N ALA A 211 13.17 -7.64 18.29
CA ALA A 211 14.28 -7.99 19.16
C ALA A 211 14.73 -6.80 20.03
N LEU A 212 14.89 -5.61 19.42
CA LEU A 212 15.25 -4.38 20.14
C LEU A 212 14.15 -3.91 21.10
N TRP A 213 12.90 -3.85 20.65
CA TRP A 213 11.74 -3.55 21.49
C TRP A 213 11.60 -4.56 22.64
N GLY A 214 11.86 -5.84 22.38
CA GLY A 214 11.90 -6.90 23.38
C GLY A 214 12.90 -6.60 24.49
N LEU A 215 14.11 -6.13 24.15
CA LEU A 215 15.11 -5.66 25.14
C LEU A 215 14.66 -4.39 25.87
N VAL A 216 14.07 -3.43 25.16
CA VAL A 216 13.61 -2.16 25.73
C VAL A 216 12.51 -2.41 26.77
N LEU A 217 11.54 -3.23 26.40
CA LEU A 217 10.34 -3.54 27.19
C LEU A 217 10.54 -4.70 28.17
N ALA A 218 11.72 -5.36 28.14
CA ALA A 218 12.03 -6.52 28.97
C ALA A 218 11.77 -6.25 30.46
N ARG A 219 11.10 -7.21 31.09
CA ARG A 219 10.92 -7.31 32.53
C ARG A 219 11.76 -8.46 33.08
N ARG A 220 12.02 -8.42 34.38
CA ARG A 220 12.64 -9.57 35.06
C ARG A 220 11.62 -10.70 35.08
N TRP A 221 12.04 -11.87 34.60
CA TRP A 221 11.24 -13.08 34.63
C TRP A 221 11.22 -13.69 36.04
N THR A 222 12.39 -13.77 36.67
CA THR A 222 12.58 -14.17 38.06
C THR A 222 13.46 -13.17 38.81
N HIS A 223 13.56 -13.30 40.14
CA HIS A 223 14.50 -12.51 40.94
C HIS A 223 15.97 -12.71 40.51
N ARG A 224 16.31 -13.89 39.98
CA ARG A 224 17.65 -14.23 39.46
C ARG A 224 17.90 -13.72 38.04
N SER A 225 16.90 -13.14 37.38
CA SER A 225 17.05 -12.59 36.03
C SER A 225 17.98 -11.37 35.99
N PRO A 226 18.82 -11.22 34.95
CA PRO A 226 19.74 -10.10 34.81
C PRO A 226 18.97 -8.78 34.75
N HIS A 227 19.50 -7.72 35.39
CA HIS A 227 18.88 -6.41 35.36
C HIS A 227 19.07 -5.77 33.97
N PRO A 228 17.99 -5.38 33.25
CA PRO A 228 18.12 -4.96 31.86
C PRO A 228 18.53 -3.48 31.69
N ARG A 229 19.15 -2.81 32.68
CA ARG A 229 19.34 -1.33 32.62
C ARG A 229 20.21 -0.89 31.44
N ALA A 230 21.43 -1.40 31.36
CA ALA A 230 22.37 -1.03 30.31
C ALA A 230 21.90 -1.53 28.92
N THR A 231 21.46 -2.78 28.83
CA THR A 231 20.96 -3.36 27.58
C THR A 231 19.70 -2.65 27.05
N ARG A 232 18.79 -2.23 27.94
CA ARG A 232 17.62 -1.40 27.57
C ARG A 232 18.05 -0.05 27.00
N ALA A 233 18.99 0.64 27.66
CA ALA A 233 19.44 1.96 27.19
C ALA A 233 20.11 1.88 25.82
N ILE A 234 20.99 0.89 25.62
CA ILE A 234 21.63 0.62 24.33
C ILE A 234 20.60 0.26 23.27
N ALA A 235 19.68 -0.67 23.56
CA ALA A 235 18.65 -1.08 22.61
C ALA A 235 17.74 0.09 22.22
N ALA A 236 17.37 0.97 23.16
CA ALA A 236 16.60 2.16 22.89
C ALA A 236 17.37 3.15 21.99
N ALA A 237 18.65 3.39 22.27
CA ALA A 237 19.50 4.26 21.46
C ALA A 237 19.65 3.72 20.03
N VAL A 238 19.90 2.41 19.87
CA VAL A 238 20.00 1.75 18.57
C VAL A 238 18.67 1.82 17.82
N LEU A 239 17.55 1.57 18.48
CA LEU A 239 16.22 1.64 17.88
C LEU A 239 15.92 3.04 17.34
N VAL A 240 16.21 4.08 18.14
CA VAL A 240 16.03 5.48 17.72
C VAL A 240 16.96 5.82 16.55
N ALA A 241 18.25 5.49 16.65
CA ALA A 241 19.21 5.77 15.60
C ALA A 241 18.85 5.06 14.29
N ALA A 242 18.48 3.77 14.35
CA ALA A 242 18.08 2.99 13.18
C ALA A 242 16.78 3.51 12.55
N THR A 243 15.78 3.87 13.37
CA THR A 243 14.51 4.42 12.85
C THR A 243 14.75 5.78 12.18
N THR A 244 15.54 6.66 12.80
CA THR A 244 15.92 7.94 12.19
C THR A 244 16.69 7.74 10.89
N ALA A 245 17.66 6.82 10.88
CA ALA A 245 18.42 6.49 9.69
C ALA A 245 17.51 5.97 8.57
N LEU A 246 16.53 5.11 8.88
CA LEU A 246 15.55 4.66 7.90
C LEU A 246 14.77 5.83 7.33
N VAL A 247 14.14 6.65 8.17
CA VAL A 247 13.31 7.80 7.72
C VAL A 247 14.11 8.78 6.85
N VAL A 248 15.36 9.07 7.20
CA VAL A 248 16.20 10.01 6.45
C VAL A 248 16.70 9.42 5.13
N ASN A 249 16.84 8.11 5.03
CA ASN A 249 17.39 7.42 3.86
C ASN A 249 16.33 6.65 3.05
N ILE A 250 15.03 6.93 3.23
CA ILE A 250 14.00 6.38 2.33
C ILE A 250 14.28 6.94 0.92
N PRO A 251 14.45 6.09 -0.11
CA PRO A 251 14.60 6.55 -1.48
C PRO A 251 13.37 7.36 -1.91
N ALA A 252 13.60 8.45 -2.65
CA ALA A 252 12.50 9.21 -3.23
C ALA A 252 11.62 8.30 -4.11
N PRO A 253 10.29 8.48 -4.12
CA PRO A 253 9.42 7.71 -4.97
C PRO A 253 9.65 8.08 -6.44
N SER A 254 9.44 7.13 -7.34
CA SER A 254 9.59 7.34 -8.78
C SER A 254 8.55 8.32 -9.36
N TYR A 255 7.43 8.49 -8.67
CA TYR A 255 6.39 9.46 -8.96
C TYR A 255 5.57 9.74 -7.70
N ARG A 256 4.75 10.79 -7.71
CA ARG A 256 3.76 11.06 -6.65
C ARG A 256 2.40 10.51 -7.02
N LEU A 257 1.79 9.74 -6.12
CA LEU A 257 0.48 9.14 -6.42
C LEU A 257 -0.61 10.20 -6.64
N GLY A 258 -0.59 11.32 -5.91
CA GLY A 258 -1.57 12.40 -6.10
C GLY A 258 -1.45 13.12 -7.45
N GLU A 259 -0.27 13.14 -8.07
CA GLU A 259 -0.09 13.63 -9.45
C GLU A 259 -0.63 12.64 -10.48
N GLU A 260 -0.32 11.36 -10.30
CA GLU A 260 -0.85 10.28 -11.12
C GLU A 260 -2.39 10.23 -11.10
N LEU A 261 -3.01 10.36 -9.92
CA LEU A 261 -4.47 10.36 -9.81
C LEU A 261 -5.11 11.58 -10.50
N ARG A 262 -4.49 12.77 -10.39
CA ARG A 262 -4.95 13.97 -11.11
C ARG A 262 -4.82 13.80 -12.62
N ALA A 263 -3.72 13.22 -13.08
CA ALA A 263 -3.53 12.91 -14.50
C ALA A 263 -4.58 11.92 -15.00
N ARG A 264 -4.85 10.82 -14.30
CA ARG A 264 -5.92 9.87 -14.64
C ARG A 264 -7.29 10.56 -14.75
N GLN A 265 -7.62 11.42 -13.80
CA GLN A 265 -8.87 12.16 -13.83
C GLN A 265 -8.96 13.09 -15.06
N ALA A 266 -7.91 13.85 -15.35
CA ALA A 266 -7.87 14.75 -16.50
C ALA A 266 -7.93 13.98 -17.83
N ILE A 267 -7.25 12.84 -17.92
CA ILE A 267 -7.32 11.93 -19.08
C ILE A 267 -8.75 11.43 -19.27
N SER A 268 -9.42 10.98 -18.20
CA SER A 268 -10.81 10.53 -18.30
C SER A 268 -11.75 11.65 -18.75
N GLN A 269 -11.58 12.86 -18.22
CA GLN A 269 -12.34 14.05 -18.63
C GLN A 269 -12.10 14.40 -20.10
N PHE A 270 -10.84 14.34 -20.55
CA PHE A 270 -10.47 14.57 -21.93
C PHE A 270 -11.17 13.59 -22.88
N LEU A 271 -11.13 12.29 -22.59
CA LEU A 271 -11.73 11.25 -23.43
C LEU A 271 -13.25 11.43 -23.53
N GLN A 272 -13.91 11.81 -22.44
CA GLN A 272 -15.34 12.14 -22.46
C GLN A 272 -15.63 13.38 -23.30
N GLN A 273 -14.79 14.41 -23.21
CA GLN A 273 -14.92 15.63 -23.99
C GLN A 273 -14.69 15.38 -25.49
N ASP A 274 -13.67 14.59 -25.85
CA ASP A 274 -13.37 14.18 -27.22
C ASP A 274 -14.56 13.44 -27.87
N GLN A 275 -15.20 12.55 -27.12
CA GLN A 275 -16.40 11.85 -27.60
C GLN A 275 -17.56 12.82 -27.88
N ARG A 276 -17.78 13.82 -27.00
CA ARG A 276 -18.81 14.85 -27.20
C ARG A 276 -18.53 15.72 -28.42
N ILE A 277 -17.30 16.21 -28.56
CA ILE A 277 -16.89 17.04 -29.70
C ILE A 277 -17.08 16.26 -31.00
N SER A 278 -16.72 14.98 -31.01
CA SER A 278 -16.88 14.11 -32.19
C SER A 278 -18.36 13.94 -32.59
N GLN A 279 -19.28 13.81 -31.63
CA GLN A 279 -20.72 13.75 -31.91
C GLN A 279 -21.28 15.08 -32.44
N GLN A 280 -20.81 16.20 -31.87
CA GLN A 280 -21.21 17.54 -32.31
C GLN A 280 -20.67 17.87 -33.70
N TRP A 281 -19.46 17.40 -34.04
CA TRP A 281 -18.86 17.56 -35.37
C TRP A 281 -19.73 16.95 -36.48
N GLU A 282 -20.22 15.73 -36.30
CA GLU A 282 -21.13 15.08 -37.26
C GLU A 282 -22.43 15.89 -37.44
N THR A 283 -22.91 16.50 -36.35
CA THR A 283 -24.09 17.37 -36.39
C THR A 283 -23.82 18.65 -37.17
N ILE A 284 -22.65 19.29 -36.99
CA ILE A 284 -22.25 20.50 -37.70
C ILE A 284 -22.18 20.25 -39.22
N LEU A 285 -21.57 19.14 -39.64
CA LEU A 285 -21.50 18.77 -41.05
C LEU A 285 -22.89 18.50 -41.65
N GLY A 286 -23.75 17.78 -40.93
CA GLY A 286 -25.11 17.48 -41.37
C GLY A 286 -26.04 18.70 -41.42
N GLN A 287 -25.94 19.61 -40.44
CA GLN A 287 -26.73 20.84 -40.39
C GLN A 287 -26.22 21.89 -41.39
N GLY A 288 -24.91 22.01 -41.60
CA GLY A 288 -24.36 22.92 -42.60
C GLY A 288 -24.93 22.68 -44.01
N GLN A 289 -25.16 21.42 -44.36
CA GLN A 289 -25.79 21.04 -45.63
C GLN A 289 -27.31 21.32 -45.67
N LYS A 290 -28.01 21.15 -44.54
CA LYS A 290 -29.48 21.32 -44.46
C LYS A 290 -29.92 22.77 -44.30
N ASP A 291 -29.23 23.53 -43.44
CA ASP A 291 -29.61 24.87 -43.01
C ASP A 291 -29.03 25.98 -43.90
N LYS A 292 -28.25 25.63 -44.94
CA LYS A 292 -27.60 26.56 -45.88
C LYS A 292 -26.80 27.67 -45.16
N LEU A 293 -26.08 27.31 -44.09
CA LEU A 293 -25.25 28.25 -43.33
C LEU A 293 -24.17 28.87 -44.23
N SER A 294 -23.81 30.14 -43.98
CA SER A 294 -22.67 30.75 -44.65
C SER A 294 -21.36 30.12 -44.20
N PHE A 295 -20.31 30.23 -45.02
CA PHE A 295 -18.98 29.74 -44.64
C PHE A 295 -18.46 30.36 -43.33
N ASP A 296 -18.74 31.65 -43.09
CA ASP A 296 -18.36 32.33 -41.84
C ASP A 296 -19.13 31.80 -40.63
N GLN A 297 -20.43 31.50 -40.79
CA GLN A 297 -21.24 30.90 -39.72
C GLN A 297 -20.78 29.48 -39.41
N LEU A 298 -20.42 28.71 -40.44
CA LEU A 298 -19.88 27.36 -40.26
C LEU A 298 -18.51 27.41 -39.58
N ALA A 299 -17.62 28.31 -40.00
CA ALA A 299 -16.32 28.53 -39.37
C ALA A 299 -16.46 28.93 -37.89
N GLY A 300 -17.37 29.85 -37.56
CA GLY A 300 -17.67 30.22 -36.18
C GLY A 300 -18.15 29.03 -35.33
N ARG A 301 -19.03 28.18 -35.87
CA ARG A 301 -19.48 26.96 -35.17
C ARG A 301 -18.33 25.97 -34.94
N ILE A 302 -17.42 25.82 -35.89
CA ILE A 302 -16.23 24.98 -35.73
C ILE A 302 -15.35 25.54 -34.61
N ASP A 303 -15.12 26.85 -34.58
CA ASP A 303 -14.29 27.47 -33.54
C ASP A 303 -14.87 27.32 -32.13
N ASP A 304 -16.18 27.52 -31.98
CA ASP A 304 -16.86 27.43 -30.70
C ASP A 304 -17.00 25.98 -30.19
N THR A 305 -17.22 25.03 -31.12
CA THR A 305 -17.60 23.64 -30.77
C THR A 305 -16.43 22.68 -30.80
N VAL A 306 -15.37 23.00 -31.53
CA VAL A 306 -14.21 22.11 -31.76
C VAL A 306 -12.92 22.78 -31.34
N THR A 307 -12.57 23.91 -31.94
CA THR A 307 -11.26 24.55 -31.74
C THR A 307 -11.07 24.96 -30.28
N THR A 308 -11.98 25.76 -29.73
CA THR A 308 -11.88 26.28 -28.37
C THR A 308 -11.86 25.17 -27.30
N PRO A 309 -12.76 24.15 -27.36
CA PRO A 309 -12.70 23.04 -26.41
C PRO A 309 -11.40 22.22 -26.46
N TYR A 310 -10.84 21.95 -27.65
CA TYR A 310 -9.55 21.24 -27.74
C TYR A 310 -8.39 22.11 -27.26
N GLN A 311 -8.41 23.41 -27.50
CA GLN A 311 -7.41 24.34 -26.99
C GLN A 311 -7.42 24.36 -25.44
N GLN A 312 -8.60 24.51 -24.83
CA GLN A 312 -8.75 24.43 -23.37
C GLN A 312 -8.29 23.08 -22.82
N SER A 313 -8.62 21.99 -23.51
CA SER A 313 -8.19 20.65 -23.13
C SER A 313 -6.66 20.50 -23.20
N PHE A 314 -6.03 21.06 -24.23
CA PHE A 314 -4.57 21.07 -24.36
C PHE A 314 -3.92 21.87 -23.23
N GLU A 315 -4.44 23.04 -22.89
CA GLU A 315 -3.96 23.87 -21.77
C GLU A 315 -4.08 23.12 -20.44
N GLN A 316 -5.23 22.48 -20.18
CA GLN A 316 -5.45 21.66 -18.99
C GLN A 316 -4.47 20.49 -18.88
N LEU A 317 -4.30 19.72 -19.95
CA LEU A 317 -3.39 18.57 -19.96
C LEU A 317 -1.92 19.03 -19.85
N SER A 318 -1.55 20.14 -20.48
CA SER A 318 -0.19 20.71 -20.44
C SER A 318 0.15 21.31 -19.07
N GLY A 319 -0.85 21.78 -18.32
CA GLY A 319 -0.66 22.28 -16.96
C GLY A 319 -0.34 21.21 -15.91
N LEU A 320 -0.46 19.93 -16.25
CA LEU A 320 -0.18 18.82 -15.34
C LEU A 320 1.32 18.49 -15.32
N HIS A 321 1.90 18.44 -14.12
CA HIS A 321 3.23 17.85 -13.92
C HIS A 321 3.06 16.38 -13.54
N LEU A 322 3.73 15.49 -14.28
CA LEU A 322 3.74 14.06 -14.02
C LEU A 322 5.10 13.49 -14.40
N ASP A 323 5.74 12.79 -13.45
CA ASP A 323 7.02 12.12 -13.67
C ASP A 323 6.92 11.08 -14.79
N ALA A 324 7.99 10.94 -15.57
CA ALA A 324 8.04 9.99 -16.69
C ALA A 324 7.91 8.51 -16.25
N ALA A 325 8.20 8.21 -14.98
CA ALA A 325 8.04 6.87 -14.41
C ALA A 325 6.60 6.59 -13.94
N ALA A 326 5.70 7.58 -13.98
CA ALA A 326 4.31 7.38 -13.60
C ALA A 326 3.54 6.57 -14.67
N PRO A 327 2.62 5.67 -14.27
CA PRO A 327 1.90 4.82 -15.22
C PRO A 327 1.14 5.60 -16.31
N SER A 328 0.55 6.76 -15.97
CA SER A 328 -0.23 7.55 -16.93
C SER A 328 0.61 8.49 -17.80
N ALA A 329 1.93 8.58 -17.60
CA ALA A 329 2.78 9.53 -18.31
C ALA A 329 2.76 9.34 -19.85
N PRO A 330 2.86 8.11 -20.40
CA PRO A 330 2.80 7.90 -21.85
C PRO A 330 1.45 8.30 -22.45
N ALA A 331 0.35 7.98 -21.76
CA ALA A 331 -1.00 8.32 -22.20
C ALA A 331 -1.22 9.83 -22.15
N LEU A 332 -0.77 10.51 -21.10
CA LEU A 332 -0.86 11.96 -20.96
C LEU A 332 -0.13 12.67 -22.11
N GLU A 333 1.08 12.23 -22.44
CA GLU A 333 1.88 12.82 -23.52
C GLU A 333 1.23 12.60 -24.90
N ALA A 334 0.71 11.39 -25.16
CA ALA A 334 -0.03 11.10 -26.39
C ALA A 334 -1.28 11.98 -26.53
N LEU A 335 -2.02 12.21 -25.44
CA LEU A 335 -3.22 13.04 -25.45
C LEU A 335 -2.93 14.53 -25.59
N ARG A 336 -1.81 15.03 -25.06
CA ARG A 336 -1.34 16.40 -25.34
C ARG A 336 -1.08 16.61 -26.82
N ALA A 337 -0.32 15.70 -27.44
CA ALA A 337 -0.02 15.77 -28.87
C ALA A 337 -1.29 15.67 -29.72
N TYR A 338 -2.24 14.83 -29.31
CA TYR A 338 -3.54 14.70 -29.96
C TYR A 338 -4.38 15.97 -29.84
N ALA A 339 -4.52 16.55 -28.63
CA ALA A 339 -5.27 17.78 -28.41
C ALA A 339 -4.69 18.97 -29.22
N ALA A 340 -3.36 19.10 -29.26
CA ALA A 340 -2.68 20.11 -30.07
C ALA A 340 -3.02 19.94 -31.56
N ARG A 341 -2.87 18.72 -32.10
CA ARG A 341 -3.17 18.45 -33.52
C ARG A 341 -4.64 18.71 -33.87
N ARG A 342 -5.57 18.38 -32.97
CA ARG A 342 -7.00 18.65 -33.16
C ARG A 342 -7.30 20.14 -33.13
N THR A 343 -6.62 20.90 -32.28
CA THR A 343 -6.71 22.37 -32.24
C THR A 343 -6.21 22.96 -33.56
N ASP A 344 -4.99 22.61 -34.00
CA ASP A 344 -4.40 23.14 -35.24
C ASP A 344 -5.26 22.82 -36.47
N ALA A 345 -5.75 21.57 -36.56
CA ALA A 345 -6.56 21.14 -37.68
C ALA A 345 -7.95 21.82 -37.71
N SER A 346 -8.59 22.00 -36.55
CA SER A 346 -9.89 22.68 -36.48
C SER A 346 -9.79 24.17 -36.79
N GLN A 347 -8.74 24.84 -36.30
CA GLN A 347 -8.44 26.22 -36.67
C GLN A 347 -8.19 26.36 -38.18
N ALA A 348 -7.35 25.50 -38.77
CA ALA A 348 -7.07 25.53 -40.20
C ALA A 348 -8.32 25.26 -41.06
N MET A 349 -9.25 24.41 -40.59
CA MET A 349 -10.55 24.21 -41.24
C MET A 349 -11.41 25.48 -41.18
N ALA A 350 -11.53 26.12 -40.02
CA ALA A 350 -12.32 27.35 -39.87
C ALA A 350 -11.75 28.49 -40.73
N GLU A 351 -10.43 28.65 -40.78
CA GLU A 351 -9.76 29.61 -41.66
C GLU A 351 -9.97 29.28 -43.14
N GLY A 352 -9.84 28.01 -43.56
CA GLY A 352 -10.09 27.60 -44.94
C GLY A 352 -11.51 27.91 -45.41
N LEU A 353 -12.51 27.82 -44.52
CA LEU A 353 -13.88 28.24 -44.84
C LEU A 353 -13.99 29.76 -45.02
N ARG A 354 -13.40 30.56 -44.14
CA ARG A 354 -13.37 32.04 -44.22
C ARG A 354 -12.67 32.52 -45.49
N ASP A 355 -11.52 31.93 -45.79
CA ASP A 355 -10.69 32.24 -46.96
C ASP A 355 -11.29 31.69 -48.26
N ARG A 356 -12.31 30.83 -48.17
CA ARG A 356 -12.89 30.04 -49.28
C ARG A 356 -11.85 29.19 -50.02
N ASP A 357 -10.84 28.72 -49.29
CA ASP A 357 -9.79 27.82 -49.77
C ASP A 357 -10.16 26.36 -49.48
N ALA A 358 -10.71 25.70 -50.50
CA ALA A 358 -11.12 24.30 -50.42
C ALA A 358 -9.94 23.33 -50.23
N GLU A 359 -8.74 23.69 -50.71
CA GLU A 359 -7.57 22.84 -50.55
C GLU A 359 -7.04 22.89 -49.12
N LYS A 360 -6.96 24.10 -48.53
CA LYS A 360 -6.63 24.30 -47.11
C LYS A 360 -7.61 23.56 -46.20
N PHE A 361 -8.92 23.67 -46.45
CA PHE A 361 -9.93 22.93 -45.71
C PHE A 361 -9.76 21.41 -45.83
N ARG A 362 -9.57 20.89 -47.05
CA ARG A 362 -9.41 19.44 -47.28
C ARG A 362 -8.17 18.88 -46.58
N LYS A 363 -7.02 19.57 -46.67
CA LYS A 363 -5.78 19.18 -45.97
C LYS A 363 -5.98 19.15 -44.45
N ALA A 364 -6.64 20.17 -43.91
CA ALA A 364 -6.93 20.25 -42.49
C ALA A 364 -7.89 19.13 -42.03
N LEU A 365 -8.92 18.81 -42.83
CA LEU A 365 -9.84 17.71 -42.57
C LEU A 365 -9.14 16.34 -42.60
N GLU A 366 -8.21 16.12 -43.54
CA GLU A 366 -7.40 14.90 -43.60
C GLU A 366 -6.50 14.76 -42.37
N SER A 367 -5.84 15.84 -41.93
CA SER A 367 -5.04 15.88 -40.70
C SER A 367 -5.89 15.54 -39.46
N ALA A 368 -7.11 16.09 -39.37
CA ALA A 368 -8.04 15.82 -38.28
C ALA A 368 -8.51 14.35 -38.23
N ARG A 369 -8.60 13.68 -39.38
CA ARG A 369 -9.01 12.27 -39.51
C ARG A 369 -7.92 11.26 -39.18
N GLN A 370 -6.65 11.65 -39.26
CA GLN A 370 -5.50 10.77 -38.93
C GLN A 370 -5.16 10.76 -37.43
N ALA A 371 -5.63 11.77 -36.68
CA ALA A 371 -5.43 11.87 -35.24
C ALA A 371 -5.99 10.70 -34.39
N PRO A 372 -7.14 10.05 -34.71
CA PRO A 372 -7.77 9.03 -33.86
C PRO A 372 -7.11 7.64 -33.84
N GLU A 373 -6.27 7.28 -34.82
CA GLU A 373 -5.69 5.92 -34.90
C GLU A 373 -4.47 5.74 -33.99
N TRP A 374 -3.67 6.80 -33.80
CA TRP A 374 -2.45 6.75 -32.99
C TRP A 374 -2.71 6.67 -31.47
N VAL A 375 -3.80 7.29 -31.00
CA VAL A 375 -4.17 7.34 -29.58
C VAL A 375 -4.82 6.03 -29.11
N ARG A 376 -5.58 5.34 -29.98
CA ARG A 376 -6.28 4.10 -29.61
C ARG A 376 -5.33 2.96 -29.22
N GLY A 377 -4.16 2.86 -29.85
CA GLY A 377 -3.15 1.85 -29.50
C GLY A 377 -2.40 2.15 -28.19
N THR A 378 -2.26 3.43 -27.81
CA THR A 378 -1.50 3.86 -26.63
C THR A 378 -2.36 3.95 -25.37
N VAL A 379 -3.64 4.31 -25.50
CA VAL A 379 -4.59 4.35 -24.37
C VAL A 379 -5.08 2.95 -23.97
N GLY A 380 -5.25 2.03 -24.93
CA GLY A 380 -5.68 0.65 -24.65
C GLY A 380 -4.66 -0.18 -23.85
N ALA A 381 -3.36 0.12 -24.00
CA ALA A 381 -2.30 -0.55 -23.22
C ALA A 381 -2.27 -0.07 -21.76
N ALA A 382 -2.63 1.19 -21.49
CA ALA A 382 -2.66 1.75 -20.12
C ALA A 382 -3.84 1.24 -19.28
N SER A 383 -4.88 0.68 -19.91
CA SER A 383 -6.04 0.08 -19.21
C SER A 383 -5.83 -1.39 -18.78
N ASP A 384 -4.85 -2.09 -19.37
CA ASP A 384 -4.62 -3.52 -19.13
C ASP A 384 -3.63 -3.83 -17.99
N ASP A 385 -2.97 -2.81 -17.42
CA ASP A 385 -2.08 -2.94 -16.26
C ASP A 385 -2.87 -3.04 -14.94
N GLY A 386 -3.65 -4.12 -14.79
CA GLY A 386 -4.03 -4.76 -13.52
C GLY A 386 -4.77 -3.94 -12.45
N THR A 387 -5.09 -2.66 -12.68
CA THR A 387 -5.75 -1.75 -11.74
C THR A 387 -7.14 -1.33 -12.25
N GLY A 388 -7.82 -2.29 -12.88
CA GLY A 388 -8.98 -2.12 -13.74
C GLY A 388 -10.04 -1.12 -13.28
N ALA A 389 -10.31 -0.14 -14.14
CA ALA A 389 -11.65 0.37 -14.36
C ALA A 389 -12.03 -0.02 -15.80
N ALA A 390 -12.85 -1.06 -15.92
CA ALA A 390 -13.33 -1.55 -17.20
C ALA A 390 -14.18 -0.49 -17.93
N VAL A 391 -13.77 -0.10 -19.13
CA VAL A 391 -14.63 0.59 -20.09
C VAL A 391 -15.40 -0.50 -20.86
N PRO A 392 -16.74 -0.47 -20.91
CA PRO A 392 -17.50 -1.46 -21.67
C PRO A 392 -17.22 -1.30 -23.18
N PRO A 393 -17.15 -2.40 -23.96
CA PRO A 393 -16.80 -2.35 -25.37
C PRO A 393 -17.95 -1.72 -26.18
N GLY A 394 -17.75 -0.49 -26.64
CA GLY A 394 -18.62 0.18 -27.59
C GLY A 394 -18.29 -0.20 -29.02
N ALA A 395 -19.13 -1.06 -29.59
CA ALA A 395 -19.43 -1.30 -31.00
C ALA A 395 -18.39 -0.88 -32.07
N THR A 396 -17.86 -1.90 -32.76
CA THR A 396 -17.30 -1.83 -34.10
C THR A 396 -18.21 -1.05 -35.08
N PRO A 397 -17.69 -0.15 -35.93
CA PRO A 397 -18.43 0.33 -37.08
C PRO A 397 -18.36 -0.72 -38.18
N GLY A 398 -19.49 -1.40 -38.41
CA GLY A 398 -19.73 -2.12 -39.64
C GLY A 398 -20.28 -1.18 -40.71
N GLN A 399 -19.58 -1.17 -41.85
CA GLN A 399 -19.97 -0.74 -43.21
C GLN A 399 -20.24 0.74 -43.47
#